data_AF-A0A8T4Z5M5-F1
#
_entry.id   AF-A0A8T4Z5M5-F1
#
_cell.length_a   1.000
_cell.length_b   1.000
_cell.length_c   1.000
_cell.angle_alpha   90.00
_cell.angle_beta   90.00
_cell.angle_gamma   90.00
#
_symmetry.space_group_name_H-M   'P 1'
#
loop_
_entity.id
_entity.type
_entity.pdbx_description
1 polymer ?
#
loop_
_entity_poly.entity_id
_entity_poly.type
_entity_poly.pdbx_seq_one_letter_code
_entity_poly.pdbx_strand_id
1 'polypeptide(L)'
;FIKNVGVLNLKDVKEEDIERMKKIKNVGIILAPKELIGKISAKIVDNVGVIVPYIEGMRLYIGKTSINADMLRSLDEPIDILQAGHLVIEKDVTPELILQKIKSFRNYGKTSVPTKQNLGALMAKCIENMGKIEVEEEETE
;
A
#
# COMPACT_ATOMS: atom_id res chain seq x y z
N PHE A 1 11.53 -0.07 -22.28
CA PHE A 1 11.10 -1.28 -21.54
C PHE A 1 11.12 -0.93 -20.07
N ILE A 2 10.10 -1.34 -19.32
CA ILE A 2 10.10 -1.24 -17.85
C ILE A 2 10.25 -2.66 -17.32
N LYS A 3 11.26 -2.91 -16.48
CA LYS A 3 11.51 -4.25 -15.93
C LYS A 3 12.11 -4.23 -14.52
N ASN A 4 11.82 -5.28 -13.75
CA ASN A 4 12.38 -5.57 -12.42
C ASN A 4 12.10 -4.44 -11.42
N VAL A 5 10.83 -4.12 -11.21
CA VAL A 5 10.38 -3.03 -10.34
C VAL A 5 9.50 -3.59 -9.23
N GLY A 6 9.80 -3.27 -7.96
CA GLY A 6 8.94 -3.66 -6.84
C GLY A 6 7.58 -2.99 -6.91
N VAL A 7 7.57 -1.65 -6.95
CA VAL A 7 6.38 -0.82 -7.11
C VAL A 7 6.59 0.14 -8.28
N LEU A 8 5.83 -0.03 -9.35
CA LEU A 8 5.78 0.89 -10.49
C LEU A 8 4.64 1.88 -10.26
N ASN A 9 4.98 3.11 -9.86
CA ASN A 9 4.01 4.17 -9.65
C ASN A 9 3.75 4.94 -10.95
N LEU A 10 2.56 4.77 -11.51
CA LEU A 10 2.07 5.44 -12.71
C LEU A 10 0.89 6.36 -12.41
N LYS A 11 0.70 6.81 -11.15
CA LYS A 11 -0.49 7.58 -10.75
C LYS A 11 -0.71 8.86 -11.59
N ASP A 12 0.37 9.49 -12.07
CA ASP A 12 0.32 10.73 -12.85
C ASP A 12 0.57 10.49 -14.36
N VAL A 13 0.53 9.23 -14.80
CA VAL A 13 0.83 8.87 -16.19
C VAL A 13 -0.25 9.39 -17.13
N LYS A 14 0.14 9.94 -18.28
CA LYS A 14 -0.80 10.30 -19.35
C LYS A 14 -0.94 9.16 -20.34
N GLU A 15 -2.03 9.19 -21.08
CA GLU A 15 -2.29 8.21 -22.12
C GLU A 15 -1.16 8.14 -23.16
N GLU A 16 -0.68 9.30 -23.62
CA GLU A 16 0.43 9.40 -24.58
C GLU A 16 1.72 8.74 -24.07
N ASP A 17 1.98 8.80 -22.75
CA ASP A 17 3.13 8.15 -22.15
C ASP A 17 3.00 6.63 -22.22
N ILE A 18 1.80 6.09 -21.97
CA ILE A 18 1.50 4.66 -22.08
C ILE A 18 1.65 4.18 -23.52
N GLU A 19 1.21 4.96 -24.51
CA GLU A 19 1.38 4.60 -25.92
C GLU A 19 2.85 4.42 -26.29
N ARG A 20 3.71 5.32 -25.79
CA ARG A 20 5.17 5.28 -25.94
C ARG A 20 5.83 4.14 -25.15
N MET A 21 5.16 3.60 -24.12
CA MET A 21 5.66 2.44 -23.40
C MET A 21 5.67 1.21 -24.31
N LYS A 22 6.84 0.57 -24.41
CA LYS A 22 7.01 -0.65 -25.21
C LYS A 22 6.38 -1.86 -24.54
N LYS A 23 6.95 -2.29 -23.41
CA LYS A 23 6.59 -3.51 -22.69
C LYS A 23 6.92 -3.35 -21.20
N ILE A 24 6.07 -3.93 -20.35
CA ILE A 24 6.20 -4.03 -18.89
C ILE A 24 6.40 -5.50 -18.53
N LYS A 25 7.43 -5.81 -17.72
CA LYS A 25 7.75 -7.18 -17.29
C LYS A 25 8.31 -7.19 -15.88
N ASN A 26 8.03 -8.23 -15.09
CA ASN A 26 8.61 -8.44 -13.75
C ASN A 26 8.36 -7.24 -12.82
N VAL A 27 7.10 -6.94 -12.56
CA VAL A 27 6.70 -5.86 -11.65
C VAL A 27 5.86 -6.42 -10.51
N GLY A 28 6.20 -6.11 -9.26
CA GLY A 28 5.40 -6.57 -8.12
C GLY A 28 4.01 -5.91 -8.10
N ILE A 29 4.00 -4.59 -8.04
CA ILE A 29 2.78 -3.77 -7.94
C ILE A 29 2.84 -2.66 -8.99
N ILE A 30 1.76 -2.47 -9.74
CA ILE A 30 1.57 -1.29 -10.59
C ILE A 30 0.47 -0.45 -9.97
N LEU A 31 0.76 0.81 -9.66
CA LEU A 31 -0.25 1.78 -9.22
C LEU A 31 -0.61 2.68 -10.40
N ALA A 32 -1.89 2.78 -10.77
CA ALA A 32 -2.29 3.51 -11.98
C ALA A 32 -3.69 4.13 -11.91
N PRO A 33 -3.97 5.18 -12.70
CA PRO A 33 -5.33 5.71 -12.89
C PRO A 33 -6.26 4.61 -13.39
N LYS A 34 -7.46 4.54 -12.81
CA LYS A 34 -8.42 3.45 -13.06
C LYS A 34 -8.79 3.32 -14.54
N GLU A 35 -8.97 4.45 -15.20
CA GLU A 35 -9.32 4.59 -16.62
C GLU A 35 -8.20 4.14 -17.57
N LEU A 36 -6.94 4.13 -17.11
CA LEU A 36 -5.78 3.74 -17.90
C LEU A 36 -5.35 2.28 -17.67
N ILE A 37 -5.92 1.59 -16.68
CA ILE A 37 -5.57 0.20 -16.34
C ILE A 37 -5.66 -0.71 -17.57
N GLY A 38 -6.72 -0.62 -18.38
CA GLY A 38 -6.87 -1.45 -19.58
C GLY A 38 -5.73 -1.27 -20.58
N LYS A 39 -5.28 -0.03 -20.79
CA LYS A 39 -4.16 0.30 -21.70
C LYS A 39 -2.83 -0.17 -21.13
N ILE A 40 -2.63 -0.01 -19.83
CA ILE A 40 -1.42 -0.48 -19.13
C ILE A 40 -1.33 -2.01 -19.18
N SER A 41 -2.45 -2.70 -18.95
CA SER A 41 -2.52 -4.16 -19.03
C SER A 41 -2.12 -4.69 -20.41
N ALA A 42 -2.49 -4.00 -21.49
CA ALA A 42 -2.07 -4.37 -22.85
C ALA A 42 -0.56 -4.23 -23.09
N LYS A 43 0.18 -3.49 -22.24
CA LYS A 43 1.65 -3.37 -22.30
C LYS A 43 2.36 -4.42 -21.46
N ILE A 44 1.66 -5.15 -20.59
CA ILE A 44 2.24 -6.22 -19.77
C ILE A 44 2.49 -7.42 -20.66
N VAL A 45 3.72 -7.90 -20.64
CA VAL A 45 4.12 -9.07 -21.44
C VAL A 45 4.59 -10.24 -20.58
N ASP A 46 4.80 -10.01 -19.28
CA ASP A 46 5.30 -11.02 -18.37
C ASP A 46 5.17 -10.57 -16.90
N ASN A 47 5.00 -11.51 -15.98
CA ASN A 47 5.01 -11.40 -14.51
C ASN A 47 4.68 -10.02 -13.92
N VAL A 48 3.39 -9.78 -13.65
CA VAL A 48 2.93 -8.68 -12.81
C VAL A 48 2.11 -9.24 -11.65
N GLY A 49 2.44 -8.85 -10.41
CA GLY A 49 1.76 -9.36 -9.22
C GLY A 49 0.34 -8.80 -9.08
N VAL A 50 0.20 -7.47 -9.03
CA VAL A 50 -1.09 -6.79 -8.97
C VAL A 50 -1.05 -5.42 -9.66
N ILE A 51 -2.19 -4.99 -10.20
CA ILE A 51 -2.42 -3.60 -10.61
C ILE A 51 -3.45 -3.00 -9.64
N VAL A 52 -3.07 -1.95 -8.95
CA VAL A 52 -3.90 -1.25 -7.97
C VAL A 52 -4.38 0.07 -8.58
N PRO A 53 -5.70 0.33 -8.60
CA PRO A 53 -6.21 1.63 -8.97
C PRO A 53 -5.75 2.71 -7.98
N TYR A 54 -5.24 3.82 -8.48
CA TYR A 54 -4.92 4.98 -7.67
C TYR A 54 -6.20 5.62 -7.12
N ILE A 55 -6.14 6.03 -5.85
CA ILE A 55 -7.17 6.81 -5.18
C ILE A 55 -6.52 8.13 -4.78
N GLU A 56 -7.16 9.25 -5.09
CA GLU A 56 -6.66 10.58 -4.75
C GLU A 56 -6.39 10.69 -3.24
N GLY A 57 -5.24 11.27 -2.87
CA GLY A 57 -4.83 11.37 -1.46
C GLY A 57 -4.34 10.07 -0.82
N MET A 58 -4.33 8.94 -1.52
CA MET A 58 -3.80 7.68 -1.00
C MET A 58 -2.31 7.81 -0.65
N ARG A 59 -1.93 7.33 0.55
CA ARG A 59 -0.53 7.31 1.00
C ARG A 59 0.14 5.99 0.64
N LEU A 60 1.38 6.11 0.15
CA LEU A 60 2.24 4.98 -0.23
C LEU A 60 3.34 4.81 0.82
N TYR A 61 3.37 3.66 1.50
CA TYR A 61 4.46 3.30 2.39
C TYR A 61 5.26 2.16 1.76
N ILE A 62 6.36 2.53 1.11
CA ILE A 62 7.24 1.63 0.38
C ILE A 62 8.57 1.49 1.14
N GLY A 63 9.07 0.27 1.31
CA GLY A 63 10.26 0.02 2.12
C GLY A 63 9.95 -0.01 3.62
N LYS A 64 10.87 0.46 4.48
CA LYS A 64 10.70 0.44 5.94
C LYS A 64 10.16 1.78 6.46
N THR A 65 9.01 1.75 7.11
CA THR A 65 8.33 2.94 7.67
C THR A 65 7.58 2.59 8.95
N SER A 66 7.32 3.60 9.79
CA SER A 66 6.39 3.51 10.91
C SER A 66 5.23 4.52 10.83
N ILE A 67 4.13 4.22 11.52
CA ILE A 67 2.99 5.12 11.75
C ILE A 67 2.82 5.25 13.26
N ASN A 68 2.88 6.49 13.76
CA ASN A 68 2.66 6.82 15.15
C ASN A 68 1.36 7.61 15.34
N ALA A 69 0.99 7.82 16.59
CA ALA A 69 -0.27 8.46 16.91
C ALA A 69 -0.30 9.94 16.50
N ASP A 70 0.82 10.66 16.62
CA ASP A 70 0.90 12.07 16.24
C ASP A 70 0.69 12.27 14.74
N MET A 71 1.24 11.40 13.90
CA MET A 71 0.99 11.41 12.47
C MET A 71 -0.50 11.21 12.18
N LEU A 72 -1.15 10.21 12.79
CA LEU A 72 -2.57 9.96 12.58
C LEU A 72 -3.45 11.10 13.11
N ARG A 73 -3.09 11.72 14.24
CA ARG A 73 -3.81 12.88 14.81
C ARG A 73 -3.69 14.12 13.93
N SER A 74 -2.56 14.29 13.24
CA SER A 74 -2.34 15.41 12.31
C SER A 74 -3.16 15.34 11.02
N LEU A 75 -3.82 14.21 10.74
CA LEU A 75 -4.69 14.07 9.58
C LEU A 75 -6.03 14.73 9.84
N ASP A 76 -6.46 15.63 8.96
CA ASP A 76 -7.81 16.20 9.03
C ASP A 76 -8.87 15.14 8.69
N GLU A 77 -8.62 14.32 7.67
CA GLU A 77 -9.53 13.29 7.18
C GLU A 77 -8.89 11.88 7.20
N PRO A 78 -9.70 10.80 7.27
CA PRO A 78 -9.19 9.44 7.20
C PRO A 78 -8.57 9.14 5.83
N ILE A 79 -7.42 8.45 5.82
CA ILE A 79 -6.63 8.22 4.59
C ILE A 79 -6.73 6.79 4.07
N ASP A 80 -6.62 6.64 2.75
CA ASP A 80 -6.39 5.37 2.08
C ASP A 80 -4.87 5.06 2.10
N ILE A 81 -4.50 3.82 2.43
CA ILE A 81 -3.09 3.39 2.56
C ILE A 81 -2.80 2.19 1.67
N LEU A 82 -1.71 2.27 0.91
CA LEU A 82 -1.06 1.14 0.27
C LEU A 82 0.31 0.92 0.91
N GLN A 83 0.48 -0.24 1.52
CA GLN A 83 1.71 -0.69 2.14
C GLN A 83 2.41 -1.72 1.24
N ALA A 84 3.68 -1.47 0.92
CA ALA A 84 4.52 -2.34 0.10
C ALA A 84 5.95 -2.34 0.65
N GLY A 85 6.17 -3.08 1.73
CA GLY A 85 7.48 -3.18 2.39
C GLY A 85 7.38 -3.71 3.80
N HIS A 86 7.99 -3.01 4.75
CA HIS A 86 7.85 -3.27 6.19
C HIS A 86 7.24 -2.05 6.89
N LEU A 87 6.01 -2.18 7.37
CA LEU A 87 5.30 -1.13 8.09
C LEU A 87 5.17 -1.50 9.56
N VAL A 88 5.49 -0.58 10.45
CA VAL A 88 5.26 -0.74 11.89
C VAL A 88 4.20 0.26 12.33
N ILE A 89 3.13 -0.24 12.94
CA ILE A 89 2.21 0.61 13.72
C ILE A 89 2.81 0.72 15.11
N GLU A 90 3.14 1.93 15.55
CA GLU A 90 3.83 2.15 16.83
C GLU A 90 2.91 1.93 18.04
N LYS A 91 3.53 1.68 19.20
CA LYS A 91 2.85 1.33 20.46
C LYS A 91 1.89 2.41 20.97
N ASP A 92 2.10 3.66 20.56
CA ASP A 92 1.27 4.81 20.93
C ASP A 92 -0.05 4.91 20.13
N VAL A 93 -0.17 4.16 19.03
CA VAL A 93 -1.38 4.13 18.20
C VAL A 93 -2.44 3.25 18.84
N THR A 94 -3.61 3.83 19.16
CA THR A 94 -4.74 3.07 19.69
C THR A 94 -5.57 2.41 18.57
N PRO A 95 -6.31 1.32 18.86
CA PRO A 95 -7.25 0.72 17.92
C PRO A 95 -8.29 1.72 17.38
N GLU A 96 -8.79 2.62 18.23
CA GLU A 96 -9.76 3.65 17.86
C GLU A 96 -9.16 4.63 16.86
N LEU A 97 -7.89 5.01 17.05
CA LEU A 97 -7.20 5.92 16.15
C LEU A 97 -7.01 5.29 14.75
N ILE A 98 -6.73 3.98 14.68
CA ILE A 98 -6.74 3.22 13.42
C ILE A 98 -8.12 3.28 12.77
N LEU A 99 -9.17 2.96 13.53
CA LEU A 99 -10.54 2.93 13.02
C LEU A 99 -11.01 4.31 12.53
N GLN A 100 -10.58 5.37 13.20
CA GLN A 100 -10.92 6.75 12.88
C GLN A 100 -10.13 7.30 11.71
N LYS A 101 -8.80 7.07 11.65
CA LYS A 101 -7.90 7.78 10.73
C LYS A 101 -7.44 6.96 9.53
N ILE A 102 -7.66 5.65 9.53
CA ILE A 102 -7.42 4.79 8.37
C ILE A 102 -8.76 4.45 7.73
N LYS A 103 -8.94 4.92 6.50
CA LYS A 103 -10.14 4.69 5.68
C LYS A 103 -10.11 3.28 5.08
N SER A 104 -9.02 2.96 4.39
CA SER A 104 -8.75 1.63 3.85
C SER A 104 -7.27 1.32 3.88
N PHE A 105 -6.95 0.03 3.98
CA PHE A 105 -5.59 -0.48 4.05
C PHE A 105 -5.42 -1.60 3.02
N ARG A 106 -4.41 -1.48 2.17
CA ARG A 106 -3.96 -2.54 1.25
C ARG A 106 -2.55 -2.95 1.63
N ASN A 107 -2.36 -4.21 1.97
CA ASN A 107 -1.10 -4.75 2.47
C ASN A 107 -0.46 -5.69 1.45
N TYR A 108 0.71 -5.31 0.94
CA TYR A 108 1.51 -6.13 0.02
C TYR A 108 2.89 -6.49 0.58
N GLY A 109 3.12 -6.21 1.87
CA GLY A 109 4.36 -6.52 2.56
C GLY A 109 4.11 -7.04 3.98
N LYS A 110 5.09 -6.82 4.86
CA LYS A 110 5.01 -7.17 6.27
C LYS A 110 4.54 -5.95 7.07
N THR A 111 3.45 -6.08 7.80
CA THR A 111 2.97 -5.06 8.73
C THR A 111 2.96 -5.62 10.15
N SER A 112 3.64 -4.92 11.06
CA SER A 112 3.70 -5.26 12.49
C SER A 112 2.85 -4.27 13.28
N VAL A 113 2.06 -4.78 14.23
CA VAL A 113 1.18 -3.97 15.09
C VAL A 113 1.41 -4.31 16.57
N PRO A 114 1.16 -3.41 17.52
CA PRO A 114 1.64 -3.59 18.89
C PRO A 114 0.77 -4.57 19.70
N THR A 115 -0.51 -4.72 19.37
CA THR A 115 -1.44 -5.57 20.13
C THR A 115 -2.42 -6.31 19.22
N LYS A 116 -3.07 -7.36 19.76
CA LYS A 116 -4.18 -8.06 19.07
C LYS A 116 -5.36 -7.13 18.77
N GLN A 117 -5.60 -6.10 19.59
CA GLN A 117 -6.67 -5.14 19.34
C GLN A 117 -6.33 -4.24 18.15
N ASN A 118 -5.07 -3.78 18.04
CA ASN A 118 -4.59 -3.06 16.86
C ASN A 118 -4.65 -3.94 15.61
N LEU A 119 -4.33 -5.23 15.73
CA LEU A 119 -4.47 -6.18 14.63
C LEU A 119 -5.92 -6.27 14.16
N GLY A 120 -6.87 -6.44 15.07
CA GLY A 120 -8.30 -6.46 14.74
C GLY A 120 -8.78 -5.17 14.08
N ALA A 121 -8.39 -4.01 14.62
CA ALA A 121 -8.74 -2.70 14.06
C ALA A 121 -8.16 -2.48 12.66
N LEU A 122 -6.89 -2.86 12.44
CA LEU A 122 -6.26 -2.73 11.12
C LEU A 122 -6.86 -3.71 10.12
N MET A 123 -7.12 -4.96 10.53
CA MET A 123 -7.77 -5.97 9.68
C MET A 123 -9.18 -5.54 9.27
N ALA A 124 -9.93 -4.86 10.15
CA ALA A 124 -11.24 -4.29 9.81
C ALA A 124 -11.17 -3.20 8.71
N LYS A 125 -10.01 -2.56 8.54
CA LYS A 125 -9.75 -1.60 7.45
C LYS A 125 -9.04 -2.23 6.25
N CYS A 126 -8.55 -3.46 6.40
CA CYS A 126 -7.78 -4.15 5.39
C CYS A 126 -8.72 -4.69 4.31
N ILE A 127 -8.73 -4.03 3.15
CA ILE A 127 -9.58 -4.42 2.02
C ILE A 127 -8.87 -5.41 1.09
N GLU A 128 -7.55 -5.50 1.19
CA GLU A 128 -6.73 -6.45 0.42
C GLU A 128 -5.45 -6.76 1.19
N ASN A 129 -5.19 -8.05 1.42
CA ASN A 129 -3.96 -8.52 2.06
C ASN A 129 -3.30 -9.58 1.20
N MET A 130 -2.16 -9.24 0.60
CA MET A 130 -1.26 -10.15 -0.12
C MET A 130 0.09 -10.30 0.58
N GLY A 131 0.19 -9.84 1.82
CA GLY A 131 1.39 -9.93 2.65
C GLY A 131 1.08 -10.57 4.01
N LYS A 132 1.84 -10.16 5.03
CA LYS A 132 1.65 -10.62 6.42
C LYS A 132 1.33 -9.42 7.31
N ILE A 133 0.30 -9.56 8.15
CA ILE A 133 0.00 -8.60 9.21
C ILE A 133 0.05 -9.38 10.52
N GLU A 134 0.90 -8.98 11.45
CA GLU A 134 1.15 -9.72 12.69
C GLU A 134 1.32 -8.79 13.88
N VAL A 135 1.08 -9.31 15.08
CA VAL A 135 1.45 -8.63 16.31
C VAL A 135 2.97 -8.69 16.42
N GLU A 136 3.60 -7.57 16.77
CA GLU A 136 5.03 -7.52 17.08
C GLU A 136 5.31 -8.49 18.24
N GLU A 137 6.13 -9.51 17.99
CA GLU A 137 6.60 -10.40 19.04
C GLU A 137 7.60 -9.59 19.88
N GLU A 138 7.38 -9.49 21.19
CA GLU A 138 8.43 -9.02 22.08
C GLU A 138 9.59 -10.01 21.97
N GLU A 139 10.75 -9.57 21.45
CA GLU A 139 11.98 -10.33 21.60
C GLU A 139 12.22 -10.47 23.11
N THR A 140 11.90 -11.65 23.66
CA THR A 140 12.38 -12.06 24.97
C THR A 140 13.91 -12.17 24.87
N GLU A 141 14.59 -11.12 25.34
CA GLU A 141 16.01 -11.14 25.70
C GLU A 141 16.28 -12.06 26.90
#